data_AF-A0A959HBD2-F1
#
_entry.id   AF-A0A959HBD2-F1
#
_cell.length_a   1.000
_cell.length_b   1.000
_cell.length_c   1.000
_cell.angle_alpha   90.00
_cell.angle_beta   90.00
_cell.angle_gamma   90.00
#
_symmetry.space_group_name_H-M   'P 1'
#
loop_
_entity.id
_entity.type
_entity.pdbx_description
1 polymer ?
#
loop_
_entity_poly.entity_id
_entity_poly.type
_entity_poly.pdbx_seq_one_letter_code
_entity_poly.pdbx_strand_id
1 'polypeptide(L)'
;MRHCLFIFLLTVAAGPLAAQQKWKDFQSFEGHFRVSAPGEFREKTDSIETPVGKLAYHVFFYQPEVKDSADNLIYMVSYCDYPPFALDADSTELLN
;
A
#
# COMPACT_ATOMS: atom_id res chain seq x y z
N MET A 1 63.24 -13.76 23.31
CA MET A 1 62.41 -13.20 24.40
C MET A 1 61.97 -11.82 23.93
N ARG A 2 60.71 -11.43 23.72
CA ARG A 2 59.43 -11.94 24.17
C ARG A 2 58.32 -11.18 23.37
N HIS A 3 57.53 -11.93 22.60
CA HIS A 3 56.15 -11.68 22.10
C HIS A 3 55.87 -10.42 21.22
N CYS A 4 55.55 -10.57 19.93
CA CYS A 4 54.22 -10.91 19.38
C CYS A 4 53.06 -10.19 20.08
N LEU A 5 52.49 -9.15 19.46
CA LEU A 5 51.08 -9.18 19.06
C LEU A 5 50.75 -7.98 18.14
N PHE A 6 50.51 -8.29 16.87
CA PHE A 6 49.78 -7.45 15.92
C PHE A 6 48.39 -7.14 16.50
N ILE A 7 48.09 -5.88 16.82
CA ILE A 7 46.70 -5.44 17.02
C ILE A 7 46.29 -4.73 15.73
N PHE A 8 45.80 -5.53 14.79
CA PHE A 8 45.09 -5.05 13.62
C PHE A 8 43.73 -4.53 14.11
N LEU A 9 43.61 -3.21 14.24
CA LEU A 9 42.38 -2.56 14.68
C LEU A 9 41.32 -2.80 13.59
N LEU A 10 40.45 -3.77 13.83
CA LEU A 10 39.36 -4.14 12.93
C LEU A 10 38.31 -3.02 12.99
N THR A 11 38.46 -2.01 12.14
CA THR A 11 37.41 -1.03 11.87
C THR A 11 36.28 -1.75 11.17
N VAL A 12 35.34 -2.29 11.95
CA VAL A 12 34.05 -2.74 11.44
C VAL A 12 33.34 -1.49 10.93
N ALA A 13 33.36 -1.30 9.61
CA ALA A 13 32.50 -0.35 8.95
C ALA A 13 31.05 -0.82 9.18
N ALA A 14 30.43 -0.31 10.23
CA ALA A 14 28.99 -0.41 10.43
C ALA A 14 28.34 0.43 9.33
N GLY A 15 28.15 -0.18 8.15
CA GLY A 15 27.29 0.38 7.13
C GLY A 15 25.88 0.58 7.73
N PRO A 16 25.17 1.66 7.38
CA PRO A 16 23.83 1.86 7.89
C PRO A 16 22.98 0.64 7.50
N LEU A 17 22.33 0.03 8.50
CA LEU A 17 21.27 -0.95 8.26
C LEU A 17 20.17 -0.18 7.53
N ALA A 18 20.15 -0.23 6.20
CA ALA A 18 19.03 0.25 5.43
C ALA A 18 17.82 -0.58 5.87
N ALA A 19 16.89 0.04 6.60
CA ALA A 19 15.64 -0.59 6.97
C ALA A 19 14.86 -0.86 5.68
N GLN A 20 15.00 -2.06 5.12
CA GLN A 20 14.22 -2.46 3.96
C GLN A 20 12.75 -2.43 4.37
N GLN A 21 11.98 -1.53 3.74
CA GLN A 21 10.57 -1.38 4.03
C GLN A 21 9.87 -2.70 3.69
N LYS A 22 9.45 -3.42 4.73
CA LYS A 22 8.90 -4.76 4.58
C LYS A 22 7.47 -4.66 4.09
N TRP A 23 7.25 -5.08 2.85
CA TRP A 23 5.91 -5.23 2.30
C TRP A 23 5.13 -6.26 3.11
N LYS A 24 3.88 -5.93 3.44
CA LYS A 24 2.96 -6.78 4.17
C LYS A 24 1.69 -6.94 3.36
N ASP A 25 1.09 -8.12 3.45
CA ASP A 25 -0.20 -8.36 2.81
C ASP A 25 -1.29 -7.64 3.58
N PHE A 26 -2.14 -6.96 2.82
CA PHE A 26 -3.39 -6.36 3.23
C PHE A 26 -4.53 -7.11 2.54
N GLN A 27 -5.57 -7.46 3.30
CA GLN A 27 -6.75 -8.13 2.79
C GLN A 27 -7.99 -7.32 3.19
N SER A 28 -8.77 -6.90 2.20
CA SER A 28 -10.11 -6.35 2.41
C SER A 28 -11.12 -7.46 2.15
N PHE A 29 -11.87 -7.84 3.18
CA PHE A 29 -12.93 -8.84 3.05
C PHE A 29 -14.14 -8.27 2.31
N GLU A 30 -14.54 -7.04 2.64
CA GLU A 30 -15.64 -6.31 1.99
C GLU A 30 -15.31 -6.02 0.52
N GLY A 31 -14.09 -5.55 0.23
CA GLY A 31 -13.65 -5.26 -1.13
C GLY A 31 -13.22 -6.50 -1.94
N HIS A 32 -13.26 -7.69 -1.33
CA HIS A 32 -12.85 -8.96 -1.95
C HIS A 32 -11.48 -8.94 -2.64
N PHE A 33 -10.52 -8.19 -2.09
CA PHE A 33 -9.16 -8.10 -2.65
C PHE A 33 -8.07 -8.37 -1.61
N ARG A 34 -6.91 -8.78 -2.12
CA ARG A 34 -5.66 -8.89 -1.36
C ARG A 34 -4.53 -8.25 -2.16
N VAL A 35 -3.77 -7.38 -1.51
CA VAL A 35 -2.62 -6.68 -2.10
C VAL A 35 -1.49 -6.60 -1.08
N SER A 36 -0.24 -6.62 -1.51
CA SER A 36 0.89 -6.28 -0.62
C SER A 36 1.13 -4.77 -0.66
N ALA A 37 1.36 -4.17 0.51
CA ALA A 37 1.66 -2.75 0.64
C ALA A 37 2.85 -2.53 1.60
N PRO A 38 3.61 -1.43 1.42
CA PRO A 38 4.79 -1.16 2.24
C PRO A 38 4.44 -0.49 3.59
N GLY A 39 3.15 -0.29 3.87
CA GLY A 39 2.62 0.26 5.11
C GLY A 39 1.15 -0.06 5.29
N GLU A 40 0.56 0.39 6.40
CA GLU A 40 -0.85 0.17 6.71
C GLU A 40 -1.72 1.16 5.94
N PHE A 41 -2.77 0.64 5.28
CA PHE A 41 -3.73 1.49 4.60
C PHE A 41 -4.65 2.21 5.58
N ARG A 42 -4.93 3.46 5.26
CA ARG A 42 -6.09 4.20 5.77
C ARG A 42 -7.24 4.01 4.80
N GLU A 43 -8.44 3.87 5.35
CA GLU A 43 -9.66 3.71 4.55
C GLU A 43 -10.52 4.97 4.66
N LYS A 44 -11.07 5.40 3.53
CA LYS A 44 -12.10 6.42 3.47
C LYS A 44 -13.20 5.95 2.54
N THR A 45 -14.44 6.02 3.01
CA THR A 45 -15.62 5.87 2.18
C THR A 45 -16.30 7.23 2.02
N ASP A 46 -16.60 7.60 0.78
CA ASP A 46 -17.42 8.76 0.44
C ASP A 46 -18.58 8.31 -0.43
N SER A 47 -19.61 9.14 -0.58
CA SER A 47 -20.74 8.78 -1.44
C SER A 47 -21.27 9.99 -2.18
N ILE A 48 -21.69 9.75 -3.42
CA ILE A 48 -22.34 10.74 -4.26
C ILE A 48 -23.74 10.26 -4.62
N GLU A 49 -24.69 11.18 -4.62
CA GLU A 49 -26.03 10.93 -5.16
C GLU A 49 -25.99 11.16 -6.67
N THR A 50 -26.50 10.18 -7.43
CA THR A 50 -26.62 10.26 -8.89
C THR A 50 -28.07 10.03 -9.31
N PRO A 51 -28.47 10.37 -10.54
CA PRO A 51 -29.82 10.09 -11.03
C PRO A 51 -30.22 8.61 -11.00
N VAL A 52 -29.23 7.71 -11.00
CA VAL A 52 -29.45 6.24 -10.99
C VAL A 52 -29.23 5.63 -9.61
N GLY A 53 -29.06 6.45 -8.57
CA GLY A 53 -28.90 6.03 -7.18
C GLY A 53 -27.58 6.45 -6.56
N LYS A 54 -27.36 6.01 -5.32
CA LYS A 54 -26.18 6.34 -4.52
C LYS A 54 -24.99 5.48 -4.95
N LEU A 55 -23.86 6.12 -5.23
CA LEU A 55 -22.58 5.49 -5.51
C LEU A 55 -21.67 5.68 -4.30
N ALA A 56 -21.18 4.59 -3.69
CA ALA A 56 -20.23 4.65 -2.58
C ALA A 56 -18.81 4.39 -3.10
N TYR A 57 -17.88 5.31 -2.86
CA TYR A 57 -16.47 5.17 -3.22
C TYR A 57 -15.67 4.76 -1.99
N HIS A 58 -14.95 3.66 -2.10
CA HIS A 58 -14.04 3.17 -1.07
C HIS A 58 -12.61 3.39 -1.53
N VAL A 59 -11.81 4.06 -0.70
CA VAL A 59 -10.42 4.39 -1.00
C VAL A 59 -9.53 3.92 0.14
N PHE A 60 -8.63 2.99 -0.17
CA PHE A 60 -7.57 2.52 0.70
C PHE A 60 -6.28 3.16 0.26
N PHE A 61 -5.61 3.92 1.13
CA PHE A 61 -4.40 4.64 0.76
C PHE A 61 -3.32 4.64 1.83
N TYR A 62 -2.07 4.60 1.39
CA TYR A 62 -0.88 4.72 2.23
C TYR A 62 0.08 5.70 1.55
N GLN A 63 0.45 6.75 2.29
CA GLN A 63 1.44 7.72 1.89
C GLN A 63 2.60 7.65 2.89
N PRO A 64 3.82 7.30 2.45
CA PRO A 64 4.99 7.31 3.33
C PRO A 64 5.25 8.71 3.90
N GLU A 65 5.61 8.79 5.18
CA GLU A 65 5.94 10.06 5.85
C GLU A 65 7.42 10.48 5.65
N VAL A 66 8.23 9.61 5.04
CA VAL A 66 9.68 9.76 4.97
C VAL A 66 10.07 10.66 3.80
N LYS A 67 10.85 11.72 4.08
CA LYS A 67 11.39 12.68 3.09
C LYS A 67 12.27 12.06 2.01
N ASP A 68 12.82 10.88 2.26
CA ASP A 68 13.66 10.15 1.31
C ASP A 68 12.85 9.29 0.33
N SER A 69 11.52 9.23 0.48
CA SER A 69 10.61 8.73 -0.54
C SER A 69 10.20 9.86 -1.49
N ALA A 70 9.81 9.55 -2.73
CA ALA A 70 9.37 10.58 -3.66
C ALA A 70 8.21 11.39 -3.06
N ASP A 71 8.32 12.73 -3.09
CA ASP A 71 7.39 13.67 -2.42
C ASP A 71 5.91 13.48 -2.79
N ASN A 72 5.61 12.77 -3.87
CA ASN A 72 4.29 12.53 -4.42
C ASN A 72 3.90 11.04 -4.50
N LEU A 73 4.58 10.16 -3.74
CA LEU A 73 4.29 8.73 -3.74
C LEU A 73 3.08 8.40 -2.87
N ILE A 74 2.06 7.81 -3.48
CA ILE A 74 0.89 7.26 -2.79
C ILE A 74 0.61 5.85 -3.33
N TYR A 75 0.35 4.91 -2.43
CA TYR A 75 -0.16 3.59 -2.75
C TYR A 75 -1.66 3.61 -2.51
N MET A 76 -2.47 3.25 -3.51
CA MET A 76 -3.92 3.37 -3.41
C MET A 76 -4.64 2.22 -4.12
N VAL A 77 -5.69 1.72 -3.49
CA VAL A 77 -6.71 0.86 -4.10
C VAL A 77 -8.04 1.56 -3.92
N SER A 78 -8.82 1.68 -5.00
CA SER A 78 -10.16 2.26 -4.94
C SER A 78 -11.16 1.41 -5.70
N TYR A 79 -12.33 1.21 -5.11
CA TYR A 79 -13.48 0.57 -5.75
C TYR A 79 -14.76 1.35 -5.42
N CYS A 80 -15.84 1.05 -6.12
CA CYS A 80 -17.13 1.68 -5.82
C CYS A 80 -18.28 0.68 -5.88
N ASP A 81 -19.25 0.89 -4.98
CA ASP A 81 -20.48 0.12 -4.92
C ASP A 81 -21.51 0.79 -5.82
N TYR A 82 -21.73 0.19 -6.99
CA TYR A 82 -22.77 0.65 -7.90
C TYR A 82 -24.16 0.34 -7.32
N PRO A 83 -25.14 1.24 -7.51
CA PRO A 83 -26.51 0.92 -7.20
C PRO A 83 -26.98 -0.31 -8.01
N PRO A 84 -27.95 -1.08 -7.50
CA PRO A 84 -28.53 -2.18 -8.25
C PRO A 84 -29.02 -1.71 -9.62
N PHE A 85 -28.73 -2.50 -10.67
CA PHE A 85 -29.11 -2.21 -12.05
C PHE A 85 -28.49 -0.93 -12.66
N ALA A 86 -27.49 -0.33 -12.01
CA ALA A 86 -26.81 0.85 -12.55
C ALA A 86 -25.77 0.54 -13.63
N LEU A 87 -25.39 -0.73 -13.78
CA LEU A 87 -24.52 -1.21 -14.86
C LEU A 87 -25.38 -1.87 -15.93
N ASP A 88 -25.24 -1.41 -17.17
CA ASP A 88 -25.88 -2.01 -18.32
C ASP A 88 -25.35 -3.43 -18.55
N ALA A 89 -26.18 -4.30 -19.11
CA ALA A 89 -25.86 -5.72 -19.29
C ALA A 89 -24.60 -5.93 -20.16
N ASP A 90 -24.37 -5.06 -21.15
CA ASP A 90 -23.17 -5.06 -22.00
C ASP A 90 -21.89 -4.72 -21.22
N SER A 91 -22.00 -3.97 -20.12
CA SER A 91 -20.87 -3.57 -19.27
C SER A 91 -20.44 -4.68 -18.30
N THR A 92 -21.22 -5.76 -18.21
CA THR A 92 -20.92 -6.94 -17.35
C THR A 92 -20.35 -8.12 -18.13
N GLU A 93 -20.23 -8.03 -19.46
CA GLU A 93 -19.73 -9.11 -20.30
C GLU A 93 -18.28 -9.51 -19.95
N LEU A 94 -17.47 -8.57 -19.44
CA LEU A 94 -16.09 -8.80 -19.01
C LEU A 94 -15.95 -9.49 -17.64
N LEU A 95 -17.05 -9.71 -16.92
CA LEU A 95 -17.06 -10.30 -15.58
C LEU A 95 -17.42 -11.80 -15.58
N ASN A 96 -17.71 -12.37 -16.76
CA ASN A 96 -18.08 -13.78 -16.97
C ASN A 96 -17.00 -14.55 -17.74
#